data_AF-A0A2G2QJH4-F1
#
_entry.id   AF-A0A2G2QJH4-F1
#
_cell.length_a   1.000
_cell.length_b   1.000
_cell.length_c   1.000
_cell.angle_alpha   90.00
_cell.angle_beta   90.00
_cell.angle_gamma   90.00
#
_symmetry.space_group_name_H-M   'P 1'
#
loop_
_entity.id
_entity.type
_entity.pdbx_description
1 polymer ?
#
loop_
_entity_poly.entity_id
_entity_poly.type
_entity_poly.pdbx_seq_one_letter_code
_entity_poly.pdbx_strand_id
1 'polypeptide(L)'
;MSEIAQLMKQINELTRVVSSLGSPIPFNKVLWGREKLAEYFNCSVDTVDRLRKHEHFPKGRRRSFDSDRGGAMLWKAEEVVRFSDLFIFE
;
A
#
# COMPACT_ATOMS: atom_id res chain seq x y z
N MET A 1 13.70 -2.39 43.55
CA MET A 1 13.22 -3.13 42.35
C MET A 1 14.43 -3.61 41.58
N SER A 2 14.44 -4.86 41.11
CA SER A 2 15.57 -5.39 40.34
C SER A 2 15.50 -4.89 38.90
N GLU A 3 16.67 -4.71 38.28
CA GLU A 3 16.84 -4.34 36.86
C GLU A 3 16.05 -5.26 35.93
N ILE A 4 15.98 -6.55 36.29
CA ILE A 4 15.22 -7.59 35.58
C ILE A 4 13.71 -7.26 35.58
N ALA A 5 13.15 -6.80 36.70
CA ALA A 5 11.74 -6.44 36.76
C ALA A 5 11.41 -5.23 35.87
N GLN A 6 12.36 -4.31 35.73
CA GLN A 6 12.23 -3.13 34.90
C GLN A 6 12.30 -3.47 33.39
N LEU A 7 13.21 -4.38 33.02
CA LEU A 7 13.30 -4.96 31.68
C LEU A 7 12.03 -5.72 31.29
N MET A 8 11.48 -6.55 32.18
CA MET A 8 10.24 -7.27 31.91
C MET A 8 9.05 -6.32 31.70
N LYS A 9 8.98 -5.22 32.45
CA LYS A 9 7.95 -4.21 32.26
C LYS A 9 8.04 -3.55 30.86
N GLN A 10 9.25 -3.20 30.43
CA GLN A 10 9.49 -2.61 29.10
C GLN A 10 9.13 -3.58 27.97
N ILE A 11 9.47 -4.87 28.11
CA ILE A 11 9.11 -5.91 27.12
C ILE A 11 7.59 -6.07 27.01
N ASN A 12 6.88 -6.06 28.14
CA ASN A 12 5.43 -6.15 28.16
C ASN A 12 4.75 -4.92 27.52
N GLU A 13 5.29 -3.72 27.76
CA GLU A 13 4.82 -2.49 27.10
C GLU A 13 5.05 -2.52 25.59
N LEU A 14 6.24 -2.95 25.13
CA LEU A 14 6.55 -3.09 23.72
C LEU A 14 5.64 -4.11 23.03
N THR A 15 5.42 -5.26 23.67
CA THR A 15 4.53 -6.32 23.15
C THR A 15 3.09 -5.81 23.02
N ARG A 16 2.63 -5.00 23.98
CA ARG A 16 1.31 -4.38 23.95
C ARG A 16 1.19 -3.35 22.83
N VAL A 17 2.23 -2.54 22.59
CA VAL A 17 2.28 -1.58 21.48
C VAL A 17 2.25 -2.31 20.14
N VAL A 18 3.09 -3.32 19.95
CA VAL A 18 3.13 -4.13 18.70
C VAL A 18 1.79 -4.83 18.46
N SER A 19 1.19 -5.39 19.50
CA SER A 19 -0.14 -6.03 19.40
C SER A 19 -1.27 -5.03 19.10
N SER A 20 -1.11 -3.76 19.50
CA SER A 20 -2.09 -2.70 19.27
C SER A 20 -2.03 -2.05 17.88
N LEU A 21 -0.95 -2.27 17.13
CA LEU A 21 -0.77 -1.71 15.78
C LEU A 21 -1.68 -2.39 14.72
N GLY A 22 -2.48 -3.38 15.13
CA GLY A 22 -3.24 -4.23 14.22
C GLY A 22 -2.32 -5.14 13.42
N SER A 23 -2.80 -6.30 13.00
CA SER A 23 -2.04 -7.13 12.07
C SER A 23 -1.75 -6.30 10.82
N PRO A 24 -0.48 -6.21 10.36
CA PRO A 24 -0.16 -5.44 9.16
C PRO A 24 -1.04 -5.93 8.01
N ILE A 25 -1.64 -5.00 7.27
CA ILE A 25 -2.48 -5.33 6.13
C ILE A 25 -1.62 -6.16 5.17
N PRO A 26 -2.01 -7.42 4.87
CA PRO A 26 -1.25 -8.25 3.93
C PRO A 26 -1.07 -7.50 2.60
N PHE A 27 0.14 -7.51 2.04
CA PHE A 27 0.48 -6.71 0.85
C PHE A 27 -0.46 -6.96 -0.34
N ASN A 28 -0.90 -8.20 -0.53
CA ASN A 28 -1.88 -8.60 -1.54
C ASN A 28 -3.30 -8.02 -1.35
N LYS A 29 -3.57 -7.40 -0.20
CA LYS A 29 -4.80 -6.67 0.13
C LYS A 29 -4.63 -5.14 0.09
N VAL A 30 -3.40 -4.63 -0.07
CA VAL A 30 -3.12 -3.20 -0.13
C VAL A 30 -3.57 -2.64 -1.48
N LEU A 31 -4.29 -1.51 -1.42
CA LEU A 31 -4.77 -0.79 -2.58
C LEU A 31 -4.08 0.58 -2.68
N TRP A 32 -3.61 0.93 -3.87
CA TRP A 32 -2.94 2.18 -4.18
C TRP A 32 -3.81 3.06 -5.06
N GLY A 33 -3.88 4.35 -4.72
CA GLY A 33 -4.43 5.39 -5.58
C GLY A 33 -3.36 5.95 -6.52
N ARG A 34 -3.77 6.88 -7.40
CA ARG A 34 -2.87 7.45 -8.43
C ARG A 34 -1.62 8.12 -7.86
N GLU A 35 -1.74 8.85 -6.76
CA GLU A 35 -0.60 9.52 -6.12
C GLU A 35 0.44 8.50 -5.64
N LYS A 36 -0.02 7.41 -5.03
CA LYS A 36 0.89 6.35 -4.58
C LYS A 36 1.59 5.64 -5.73
N LEU A 37 0.90 5.48 -6.87
CA LEU A 37 1.52 4.97 -8.10
C LEU A 37 2.58 5.94 -8.63
N ALA A 38 2.31 7.24 -8.62
CA ALA A 38 3.25 8.27 -9.07
C ALA A 38 4.52 8.27 -8.21
N GLU A 39 4.37 8.17 -6.89
CA GLU A 39 5.49 7.97 -5.96
C GLU A 39 6.28 6.70 -6.29
N TYR A 40 5.60 5.56 -6.47
CA TYR A 40 6.25 4.27 -6.71
C TYR A 40 7.05 4.26 -8.03
N PHE A 41 6.49 4.80 -9.10
CA PHE A 41 7.16 4.89 -10.40
C PHE A 41 8.11 6.09 -10.51
N ASN A 42 8.26 6.89 -9.45
CA ASN A 42 9.02 8.14 -9.44
C ASN A 42 8.70 9.04 -10.66
N CYS A 43 7.41 9.24 -10.93
CA CYS A 43 6.93 10.00 -12.08
C CYS A 43 5.74 10.90 -11.71
N SER A 44 5.24 11.70 -12.67
CA SER A 44 4.06 12.53 -12.44
C SER A 44 2.76 11.70 -12.51
N VAL A 45 1.71 12.19 -11.86
CA VAL A 45 0.36 11.59 -11.93
C VAL A 45 -0.16 11.50 -13.38
N ASP A 46 0.16 12.48 -14.22
CA ASP A 46 -0.21 12.45 -15.65
C ASP A 46 0.51 11.32 -16.40
N THR A 47 1.76 11.02 -16.03
CA THR A 47 2.49 9.87 -16.57
C THR A 47 1.86 8.56 -16.14
N VAL A 48 1.38 8.44 -14.89
CA VAL A 48 0.58 7.29 -14.45
C VAL A 48 -0.68 7.11 -15.31
N ASP A 49 -1.35 8.20 -15.68
CA ASP A 49 -2.53 8.16 -16.56
C ASP A 49 -2.22 7.70 -17.99
N ARG A 50 -0.96 7.78 -18.43
CA ARG A 50 -0.48 7.17 -19.69
C ARG A 50 -0.08 5.72 -19.48
N LEU A 51 0.66 5.40 -18.42
CA LEU A 51 1.08 4.04 -18.07
C LEU A 51 -0.11 3.10 -17.92
N ARG A 52 -1.22 3.56 -17.33
CA ARG A 52 -2.44 2.76 -17.18
C ARG A 52 -3.12 2.37 -18.50
N LYS A 53 -2.73 2.97 -19.63
CA LYS A 53 -3.21 2.59 -20.96
C LYS A 53 -2.40 1.45 -21.57
N HIS A 54 -1.29 1.07 -20.95
CA HIS A 54 -0.50 -0.09 -21.35
C HIS A 54 -1.35 -1.36 -21.23
N GLU A 55 -1.25 -2.25 -22.23
CA GLU A 55 -2.07 -3.45 -22.35
C GLU A 55 -2.00 -4.35 -21.10
N HIS A 56 -0.81 -4.48 -20.53
CA HIS A 56 -0.56 -5.33 -19.36
C HIS A 56 -0.75 -4.61 -18.02
N PHE A 57 -1.17 -3.34 -18.02
CA PHE A 57 -1.35 -2.62 -16.76
C PHE A 57 -2.52 -3.21 -15.95
N PRO A 58 -2.38 -3.41 -14.63
CA PRO A 58 -3.45 -3.99 -13.81
C PRO A 58 -4.77 -3.22 -13.88
N LYS A 59 -5.89 -3.95 -13.87
CA LYS A 59 -7.22 -3.33 -13.89
C LYS A 59 -7.52 -2.65 -12.55
N GLY A 60 -7.83 -1.36 -12.63
CA GLY A 60 -8.26 -0.58 -11.47
C GLY A 60 -9.63 -1.01 -10.98
N ARG A 61 -9.84 -0.94 -9.66
CA ARG A 61 -11.09 -1.19 -8.97
C ARG A 61 -11.63 0.14 -8.47
N ARG A 62 -12.88 0.45 -8.81
CA ARG A 62 -13.59 1.57 -8.19
C ARG A 62 -14.09 1.12 -6.83
N ARG A 63 -13.74 1.83 -5.76
CA ARG A 63 -14.45 1.70 -4.49
C ARG A 63 -15.57 2.73 -4.47
N SER A 64 -16.81 2.27 -4.34
CA SER A 64 -17.97 3.11 -4.02
C SER A 64 -17.86 3.55 -2.57
N PHE A 65 -16.92 4.45 -2.27
CA PHE A 65 -16.97 5.20 -1.03
C PHE A 65 -17.77 6.46 -1.35
N ASP A 66 -18.94 6.59 -0.71
CA ASP A 66 -19.94 7.65 -0.89
C ASP A 66 -19.38 8.95 -1.45
N SER A 67 -19.66 9.21 -2.71
CA SER A 67 -19.70 10.57 -3.24
C SER A 67 -20.31 10.53 -4.63
N ASP A 68 -21.17 11.50 -4.89
CA ASP A 68 -21.89 11.77 -6.15
C ASP A 68 -20.96 12.06 -7.36
N ARG A 69 -19.67 11.72 -7.27
CA ARG A 69 -18.62 12.00 -8.25
C ARG A 69 -17.97 10.75 -8.85
N GLY A 70 -18.43 9.56 -8.47
CA GLY A 70 -17.82 8.30 -8.88
C GLY A 70 -16.52 8.06 -8.10
N GLY A 71 -16.53 7.06 -7.21
CA GLY A 71 -15.44 6.86 -6.25
C GLY A 71 -14.04 6.64 -6.85
N ALA A 72 -13.03 6.77 -6.00
CA ALA A 72 -11.62 6.70 -6.40
C ALA A 72 -11.27 5.34 -7.05
N MET A 73 -10.51 5.41 -8.16
CA MET A 73 -9.92 4.24 -8.79
C MET A 73 -8.68 3.81 -8.00
N LEU A 74 -8.62 2.54 -7.63
CA LEU A 74 -7.54 1.97 -6.83
C LEU A 74 -7.01 0.69 -7.48
N TRP A 75 -5.73 0.38 -7.28
CA TRP A 75 -5.07 -0.81 -7.83
C TRP A 75 -4.46 -1.64 -6.72
N LYS A 76 -4.41 -2.96 -6.88
CA LYS A 76 -3.67 -3.79 -5.92
C LYS A 76 -2.18 -3.54 -6.06
N ALA A 77 -1.54 -3.24 -4.93
CA ALA A 77 -0.11 -2.96 -4.89
C ALA A 77 0.72 -4.11 -5.50
N GLU A 78 0.40 -5.35 -5.15
CA GLU A 78 1.08 -6.54 -5.66
C GLU A 78 1.03 -6.65 -7.20
N GLU A 79 -0.12 -6.37 -7.81
CA GLU A 79 -0.29 -6.46 -9.26
C GLU A 79 0.52 -5.38 -9.98
N VAL A 80 0.63 -4.19 -9.39
CA VAL A 80 1.41 -3.06 -9.92
C VAL A 80 2.91 -3.34 -9.83
N VAL A 81 3.39 -3.86 -8.70
CA VAL A 81 4.80 -4.24 -8.56
C VAL A 81 5.17 -5.32 -9.57
N ARG A 82 4.36 -6.37 -9.69
CA ARG A 82 4.58 -7.43 -10.69
C ARG A 82 4.62 -6.88 -12.12
N PHE A 83 3.77 -5.92 -12.44
CA PHE A 83 3.81 -5.23 -13.73
C PHE A 83 5.11 -4.43 -13.92
N SER A 84 5.60 -3.72 -12.89
CA SER A 84 6.83 -2.94 -13.02
C SER A 84 8.04 -3.82 -13.27
N ASP A 85 8.11 -4.94 -12.58
CA ASP A 85 9.23 -5.89 -12.68
C ASP A 85 9.29 -6.53 -14.08
N LEU A 86 8.15 -6.73 -14.72
CA LEU A 86 8.06 -7.41 -16.01
C LEU A 86 8.12 -6.49 -17.23
N PHE A 87 7.75 -5.21 -17.10
CA PHE A 87 7.50 -4.34 -18.25
C PHE A 87 8.12 -2.93 -18.17
N ILE A 88 8.66 -2.52 -17.02
CA ILE A 88 9.24 -1.17 -16.84
C ILE A 88 10.73 -1.22 -16.53
N PHE A 89 11.17 -2.16 -15.69
CA PHE A 89 12.54 -2.21 -15.17
C PHE A 89 13.41 -3.34 -15.78
N GLU A 90 13.04 -3.85 -16.97
CA GLU A 90 14.00 -4.54 -17.86
C GLU A 90 14.94 -3.53 -18.54
#